data_AF-A0A847UQ08-F1
#
_entry.id   AF-A0A847UQ08-F1
#
_cell.length_a   1.000
_cell.length_b   1.000
_cell.length_c   1.000
_cell.angle_alpha   90.00
_cell.angle_beta   90.00
_cell.angle_gamma   90.00
#
_symmetry.space_group_name_H-M   'P 1'
#
loop_
_entity.id
_entity.type
_entity.pdbx_description
1 polymer ?
#
loop_
_entity_poly.entity_id
_entity_poly.type
_entity_poly.pdbx_seq_one_letter_code
_entity_poly.pdbx_strand_id
1 'polypeptide(L)' 'AILVQRKEFDLLTSTLYALAASLGFLLAIILMAGIRERFEITRIPRSMKGVPSGLIMAGIMSLAFMAFKGMIA' A
#
# COMPACT_ATOMS: atom_id res chain seq x y z
N ALA A 1 11.96 -4.94 11.00
CA ALA A 1 12.76 -5.61 12.06
C ALA A 1 13.20 -7.02 11.65
N ILE A 2 12.28 -7.96 11.36
CA ILE A 2 12.63 -9.37 11.08
C ILE A 2 13.48 -9.55 9.80
N LEU A 3 13.26 -8.77 8.75
CA LEU A 3 14.03 -8.86 7.48
C LEU A 3 15.48 -8.36 7.59
N VAL A 4 15.73 -7.38 8.46
CA VAL A 4 17.07 -6.81 8.68
C VAL A 4 17.97 -7.80 9.39
N GLN A 5 17.42 -8.47 10.41
CA GLN A 5 18.14 -9.45 11.21
C GLN A 5 18.48 -10.73 10.43
N ARG A 6 17.67 -11.12 9.44
CA ARG A 6 17.94 -12.30 8.60
C ARG A 6 18.93 -12.07 7.47
N LYS A 7 19.25 -10.82 7.11
CA LYS A 7 20.10 -10.47 5.96
C LYS A 7 21.43 -9.81 6.33
N GLU A 8 21.80 -9.78 7.61
CA GLU A 8 23.03 -9.13 8.11
C GLU A 8 23.25 -7.73 7.51
N PHE A 9 22.20 -6.92 7.44
CA PHE A 9 22.34 -5.56 6.94
C PHE A 9 23.07 -4.68 7.95
N ASP A 10 24.06 -3.93 7.49
CA ASP A 10 24.71 -2.89 8.29
C ASP A 10 23.69 -1.84 8.77
N LEU A 11 24.01 -1.12 9.85
CA LEU A 11 23.12 -0.12 10.46
C LEU A 11 22.67 0.95 9.45
N LEU A 12 23.57 1.32 8.53
CA LEU A 12 23.32 2.32 7.50
C LEU A 12 22.35 1.79 6.43
N THR A 13 22.51 0.57 5.97
CA THR A 13 21.60 -0.05 4.98
C THR A 13 20.22 -0.34 5.58
N SER A 14 20.17 -0.68 6.86
CA SER A 14 18.92 -0.96 7.58
C SER A 14 18.04 0.28 7.74
N THR A 15 18.65 1.43 8.03
CA THR A 15 17.95 2.72 8.16
C THR A 15 17.46 3.22 6.80
N LEU A 16 18.27 3.12 5.75
CA LEU A 16 17.86 3.40 4.37
C LEU A 16 16.69 2.51 3.92
N TYR A 17 16.76 1.21 4.20
CA TYR A 17 15.66 0.27 3.87
C TYR A 17 14.38 0.61 4.63
N ALA A 18 14.48 0.93 5.92
CA ALA A 18 13.33 1.33 6.72
C ALA A 18 12.70 2.65 6.20
N LEU A 19 13.51 3.63 5.81
CA LEU A 19 13.03 4.89 5.21
C LEU A 19 12.30 4.65 3.88
N ALA A 20 12.90 3.84 2.99
CA ALA A 20 12.27 3.49 1.72
C ALA A 20 10.95 2.72 1.91
N ALA A 21 10.91 1.76 2.84
CA ALA A 21 9.70 1.02 3.17
C ALA A 21 8.60 1.92 3.74
N SER A 22 8.97 2.88 4.59
CA SER A 22 8.05 3.86 5.17
C SER A 22 7.45 4.79 4.12
N LEU A 23 8.28 5.27 3.18
CA LEU A 23 7.84 6.11 2.06
C LEU A 23 6.87 5.36 1.14
N GLY A 24 7.13 4.08 0.84
CA GLY A 24 6.21 3.25 0.06
C GLY A 24 4.85 3.08 0.76
N PHE A 25 4.87 2.87 2.07
CA PHE A 25 3.64 2.75 2.86
C PHE A 25 2.87 4.08 2.95
N LEU A 26 3.56 5.21 3.11
CA LEU A 26 2.97 6.55 3.06
C LEU A 26 2.21 6.76 1.73
N LEU A 27 2.86 6.43 0.61
CA LEU A 27 2.27 6.53 -0.72
C LEU A 27 0.99 5.68 -0.83
N ALA A 28 1.01 4.46 -0.28
CA ALA A 28 -0.16 3.59 -0.24
C ALA A 28 -1.34 4.20 0.51
N ILE A 29 -1.09 4.81 1.67
CA ILE A 29 -2.16 5.46 2.46
C ILE A 29 -2.75 6.66 1.71
N ILE A 30 -1.92 7.50 1.09
CA ILE A 30 -2.39 8.66 0.31
C ILE A 30 -3.28 8.21 -0.85
N LEU A 31 -2.85 7.18 -1.58
CA LEU A 31 -3.65 6.59 -2.65
C LEU A 31 -4.98 6.02 -2.13
N MET A 32 -4.96 5.32 -0.99
CA MET A 32 -6.18 4.78 -0.39
C MET A 32 -7.15 5.90 0.00
N ALA A 33 -6.65 6.98 0.58
CA ALA A 33 -7.46 8.12 0.96
C ALA A 33 -8.12 8.79 -0.26
N GLY A 34 -7.34 9.04 -1.32
CA GLY A 34 -7.86 9.68 -2.54
C GLY A 34 -8.91 8.82 -3.28
N ILE A 35 -8.74 7.49 -3.30
CA ILE A 35 -9.75 6.61 -3.90
C ILE A 35 -11.01 6.56 -3.02
N ARG A 36 -10.85 6.54 -1.69
CA ARG A 36 -11.97 6.56 -0.73
C ARG A 36 -12.82 7.82 -0.87
N GLU A 37 -12.17 8.98 -1.03
CA GLU A 37 -12.86 10.25 -1.28
C GLU A 37 -13.72 10.19 -2.56
N ARG A 38 -13.19 9.60 -3.64
CA ARG A 38 -13.95 9.41 -4.90
C ARG A 38 -15.15 8.47 -4.74
N PHE A 39 -15.08 7.48 -3.87
CA PHE A 39 -16.21 6.60 -3.60
C PHE A 39 -17.34 7.30 -2.83
N GLU A 40 -17.03 8.31 -2.00
CA GLU A 40 -18.05 9.06 -1.24
C GLU A 40 -18.91 9.96 -2.14
N ILE A 41 -18.32 10.52 -3.21
CA ILE A 41 -19.04 11.33 -4.22
C ILE A 41 -19.77 10.50 -5.28
N THR A 42 -19.47 9.20 -5.39
CA THR A 42 -20.09 8.32 -6.40
C THR A 42 -21.37 7.68 -5.87
N ARG A 43 -22.40 7.54 -6.73
CA ARG A 43 -23.63 6.81 -6.38
C ARG A 43 -23.41 5.29 -6.37
N ILE A 44 -22.85 4.78 -5.28
CA ILE A 44 -22.75 3.34 -5.00
C ILE A 44 -24.04 2.81 -4.33
N PRO A 45 -24.51 1.59 -4.71
CA PRO A 45 -25.69 0.97 -4.12
C PRO A 45 -25.52 0.78 -2.60
N ARG A 46 -26.61 0.90 -1.83
CA ARG A 46 -26.57 0.95 -0.35
C ARG A 46 -25.80 -0.23 0.27
N SER A 47 -25.89 -1.42 -0.32
CA SER A 47 -25.20 -2.63 0.14
C SER A 47 -23.68 -2.63 -0.09
N MET A 48 -23.15 -1.77 -0.96
CA MET A 48 -21.70 -1.68 -1.24
C MET A 48 -21.02 -0.51 -0.52
N LYS A 49 -21.75 0.32 0.22
CA LYS A 49 -21.18 1.48 0.91
C LYS A 49 -20.32 1.06 2.10
N GLY A 50 -19.14 1.67 2.21
CA GLY A 50 -18.24 1.51 3.37
C GLY A 50 -17.33 0.28 3.24
N VAL A 51 -17.61 -0.76 4.02
CA VAL A 51 -16.72 -1.93 4.17
C VAL A 51 -16.52 -2.72 2.86
N PRO A 52 -17.57 -3.04 2.07
CA PRO A 52 -17.41 -3.85 0.85
C PRO A 52 -16.60 -3.13 -0.23
N SER A 53 -16.85 -1.84 -0.46
CA SER A 53 -16.07 -1.04 -1.40
C SER A 53 -14.60 -0.91 -0.97
N GLY A 54 -14.35 -0.82 0.34
CA GLY A 54 -13.00 -0.76 0.89
C GLY A 54 -12.22 -2.06 0.64
N LEU A 55 -12.85 -3.22 0.81
CA LEU A 55 -12.26 -4.54 0.52
C LEU A 55 -11.89 -4.70 -0.96
N ILE A 56 -12.81 -4.31 -1.87
CA ILE A 56 -12.55 -4.37 -3.31
C ILE A 56 -11.40 -3.43 -3.69
N MET A 57 -11.41 -2.20 -3.17
CA MET A 57 -10.35 -1.23 -3.38
C MET A 57 -8.99 -1.75 -2.90
N ALA A 58 -8.94 -2.33 -1.69
CA ALA A 58 -7.71 -2.91 -1.14
C ALA A 58 -7.19 -4.07 -2.00
N GLY A 59 -8.08 -4.91 -2.53
CA GLY A 59 -7.73 -5.99 -3.46
C GLY A 59 -7.10 -5.48 -4.76
N ILE A 60 -7.72 -4.48 -5.39
CA ILE A 60 -7.19 -3.85 -6.62
C ILE A 60 -5.87 -3.14 -6.33
N MET A 61 -5.76 -2.47 -5.19
CA MET A 61 -4.52 -1.83 -4.77
C MET A 61 -3.39 -2.83 -4.53
N SER A 62 -3.68 -3.99 -3.94
CA SER A 62 -2.70 -5.08 -3.81
C SER A 62 -2.21 -5.56 -5.17
N LEU A 63 -3.09 -5.69 -6.17
CA LEU A 63 -2.71 -6.05 -7.53
C LEU A 63 -1.80 -4.98 -8.17
N ALA A 64 -2.14 -3.71 -7.99
CA ALA A 64 -1.32 -2.59 -8.47
C ALA A 64 0.08 -2.59 -7.83
N PHE A 65 0.18 -2.80 -6.52
CA PHE A 65 1.47 -2.91 -5.84
C PHE A 65 2.28 -4.13 -6.29
N MET A 66 1.61 -5.24 -6.59
CA MET A 66 2.27 -6.46 -7.07
C MET A 66 2.93 -6.25 -8.44
N ALA A 67 2.42 -5.36 -9.28
CA ALA A 67 3.04 -5.00 -10.56
C ALA A 67 4.45 -4.40 -10.39
N PHE A 68 4.70 -3.67 -9.30
CA PHE A 68 6.03 -3.10 -9.02
C PHE A 68 7.06 -4.15 -8.60
N LYS A 69 6.63 -5.31 -8.09
CA LYS A 69 7.54 -6.37 -7.65
C LYS A 69 8.38 -6.96 -8.80
N GLY A 70 7.89 -6.89 -10.04
CA GLY A 70 8.59 -7.39 -11.23
C GLY A 70 9.49 -6.38 -11.94
N MET A 71 9.52 -5.11 -11.52
CA MET A 71 10.32 -4.07 -12.18
C MET A 71 11.75 -3.93 -11.69
N ILE A 72 12.12 -4.65 -10.62
CA ILE A 72 13.50 -4.69 -10.10
C ILE A 72 14.15 -5.93 -10.72
N ALA A 73 14.81 -5.74 -11.87
CA ALA A 73 15.73 -6.69 -12.49
C ALA A 73 17.17 -6.41 -12.02
#